data_AF-A0A078MMH8-F1
#
_entry.id   AF-A0A078MMH8-F1
#
_cell.length_a   1.000
_cell.length_b   1.000
_cell.length_c   1.000
_cell.angle_alpha   90.00
_cell.angle_beta   90.00
_cell.angle_gamma   90.00
#
_symmetry.space_group_name_H-M   'P 1'
#
loop_
_entity.id
_entity.type
_entity.pdbx_description
1 polymer ?
#
loop_
_entity_poly.entity_id
_entity_poly.type
_entity_poly.pdbx_seq_one_letter_code
_entity_poly.pdbx_strand_id
1 'polypeptide(L)'
;MLARLLPSTSLTRRGTGFLVCAAAALLAGWVMGRRDLLTLAVFLAALPAASVVLLRLARPRLDIRRSFTPPVVEAGAPATVRLAVSAPRLPVASVTMHEGLPARFGQSPAFHFPPLSARGALRADYEYRLRSSRRGVYRIGPAGAVFTDPFGLARADQELGGSDRLVVAPAPLPLPSPYPDAAGGPDGTVLHSRPGGPSDDEAATRGYRPGDPMRRVHWAATARHGQLMVRQEHPISTPWATLLLDRREAAHGRSAAAPVWEESPDLPTSDSFEWCVTMAVSAAAHLVGAGWALSAVDQTGRPMLAGSSSCADPDRDEFVGGAGLQDFAEGLAALGLQPNGLESGQESAFGPPLADRLAEARWRGPLIAVLGTLTIAEARALAALAGTGGQAFALLAVGAPGVAREGIRLLRNAGWQVAAVTPDTPVPVAWSMLDALPAGRAPGTSAPVQPVPAGGPGAAGGRR
;
A
#
# COMPACT_ATOMS: atom_id res chain seq x y z
N MET A 1 14.58 4.82 -33.85
CA MET A 1 14.72 4.27 -32.48
C MET A 1 16.18 3.97 -32.06
N LEU A 2 17.20 4.12 -32.93
CA LEU A 2 18.62 3.81 -32.63
C LEU A 2 19.48 5.03 -32.20
N ALA A 3 18.95 6.26 -32.26
CA ALA A 3 19.72 7.48 -32.03
C ALA A 3 19.97 7.83 -30.55
N ARG A 4 19.40 7.10 -29.59
CA ARG A 4 19.57 7.34 -28.14
C ARG A 4 20.71 6.54 -27.48
N LEU A 5 21.45 5.73 -28.23
CA LEU A 5 22.51 4.86 -27.68
C LEU A 5 23.93 5.36 -27.94
N LEU A 6 24.11 6.48 -28.65
CA LEU A 6 25.42 7.07 -28.83
C LEU A 6 25.70 8.01 -27.66
N PRO A 7 26.77 7.79 -26.88
CA PRO A 7 27.11 8.67 -25.77
C PRO A 7 27.33 10.09 -26.30
N SER A 8 26.60 11.07 -25.76
CA SER A 8 26.76 12.46 -26.12
C SER A 8 28.12 12.92 -25.63
N THR A 9 29.08 13.07 -26.55
CA THR A 9 30.43 13.52 -26.21
C THR A 9 30.48 15.03 -26.29
N SER A 10 30.91 15.69 -25.23
CA SER A 10 31.09 17.15 -25.16
C SER A 10 32.50 17.50 -24.69
N LEU A 11 33.02 18.64 -25.17
CA LEU A 11 34.29 19.17 -24.66
C LEU A 11 34.06 19.84 -23.31
N THR A 12 35.02 19.69 -22.40
CA THR A 12 34.99 20.38 -21.11
C THR A 12 35.36 21.85 -21.27
N ARG A 13 35.22 22.65 -20.20
CA ARG A 13 35.74 24.03 -20.17
C ARG A 13 37.25 24.11 -20.45
N ARG A 14 37.99 23.07 -20.07
CA ARG A 14 39.44 22.97 -20.37
C ARG A 14 39.67 22.64 -21.84
N GLY A 15 38.94 21.67 -22.41
CA GLY A 15 39.04 21.32 -23.83
C GLY A 15 38.70 22.48 -24.76
N THR A 16 37.64 23.23 -24.45
CA THR A 16 37.28 24.45 -25.17
C THR A 16 38.35 25.53 -25.04
N GLY A 17 38.93 25.73 -23.84
CA GLY A 17 40.07 26.63 -23.64
C GLY A 17 41.29 26.26 -24.49
N PHE A 18 41.62 24.96 -24.59
CA PHE A 18 42.69 24.48 -25.47
C PHE A 18 42.44 24.81 -26.94
N LEU A 19 41.19 24.65 -27.42
CA LEU A 19 40.82 25.00 -28.79
C LEU A 19 40.89 26.51 -29.04
N VAL A 20 40.49 27.34 -28.06
CA VAL A 20 40.62 28.81 -28.17
C VAL A 20 42.09 29.21 -28.25
N CYS A 21 42.95 28.66 -27.39
CA CYS A 21 44.39 28.91 -27.44
C CYS A 21 45.01 28.40 -28.76
N ALA A 22 44.56 27.25 -29.27
CA ALA A 22 44.99 26.73 -30.55
C ALA A 22 44.64 27.69 -31.71
N ALA A 23 43.41 28.21 -31.72
CA ALA A 23 42.97 29.18 -32.73
C ALA A 23 43.76 30.50 -32.65
N ALA A 24 44.01 31.01 -31.43
CA ALA A 24 44.82 32.20 -31.23
C ALA A 24 46.28 32.01 -31.69
N ALA A 25 46.89 30.87 -31.37
CA ALA A 25 48.24 30.53 -31.83
C ALA A 25 48.31 30.37 -33.35
N LEU A 26 47.27 29.78 -33.97
CA LEU A 26 47.18 29.63 -35.42
C LEU A 26 47.11 31.00 -36.11
N LEU A 27 46.28 31.91 -35.59
CA LEU A 27 46.13 33.26 -36.13
C LEU A 27 47.42 34.07 -35.96
N ALA A 28 48.05 34.02 -34.79
CA ALA A 28 49.34 34.67 -34.55
C ALA A 28 50.45 34.10 -35.46
N GLY A 29 50.50 32.78 -35.65
CA GLY A 29 51.43 32.12 -36.55
C GLY A 29 51.23 32.51 -38.01
N TRP A 30 49.98 32.67 -38.44
CA TRP A 30 49.64 33.13 -39.79
C TRP A 30 50.06 34.60 -40.01
N VAL A 31 49.77 35.49 -39.06
CA VAL A 31 50.12 36.93 -39.15
C VAL A 31 51.63 37.17 -39.06
N MET A 32 52.31 36.48 -38.14
CA MET A 32 53.75 36.69 -37.90
C MET A 32 54.66 35.85 -38.80
N GLY A 33 54.11 34.87 -39.54
CA GLY A 33 54.86 33.94 -40.38
C GLY A 33 55.78 32.97 -39.60
N ARG A 34 55.60 32.83 -38.29
CA ARG A 34 56.43 31.95 -37.44
C ARG A 34 55.90 30.52 -37.42
N ARG A 35 56.72 29.58 -37.93
CA ARG A 35 56.39 28.15 -37.94
C ARG A 35 56.20 27.56 -36.53
N ASP A 36 56.93 28.08 -35.54
CA ASP A 36 56.84 27.64 -34.14
C ASP A 36 55.43 27.82 -33.54
N LEU A 37 54.69 28.84 -33.99
CA LEU A 37 53.31 29.08 -33.53
C LEU A 37 52.31 28.13 -34.20
N LEU A 38 52.58 27.72 -35.45
CA LEU A 38 51.76 26.72 -36.15
C LEU A 38 51.91 25.34 -35.50
N THR A 39 53.13 24.94 -35.12
CA THR A 39 53.35 23.66 -34.43
C THR A 39 52.66 23.63 -33.06
N LEU A 40 52.72 24.74 -32.31
CA LEU A 40 51.98 24.88 -31.06
C LEU A 40 50.46 24.78 -31.26
N ALA A 41 49.91 25.46 -32.27
CA ALA A 41 48.49 25.41 -32.59
C ALA A 41 48.01 23.98 -32.91
N VAL A 42 48.78 23.24 -33.72
CA VAL A 42 48.48 21.84 -34.05
C VAL A 42 48.50 20.97 -32.79
N PHE A 43 49.50 21.12 -31.92
CA PHE A 43 49.58 20.34 -30.68
C PHE A 43 48.40 20.63 -29.74
N LEU A 44 48.04 21.90 -29.56
CA LEU A 44 46.91 22.32 -28.72
C LEU A 44 45.56 21.84 -29.26
N ALA A 45 45.39 21.74 -30.58
CA ALA A 45 44.18 21.20 -31.21
C ALA A 45 44.14 19.67 -31.22
N ALA A 46 45.30 19.00 -31.37
CA ALA A 46 45.40 17.55 -31.45
C ALA A 46 45.00 16.89 -30.12
N LEU A 47 45.32 17.50 -28.97
CA LEU A 47 45.06 16.90 -27.67
C LEU A 47 43.55 16.74 -27.36
N PRO A 48 42.69 17.79 -27.48
CA PRO A 48 41.24 17.62 -27.36
C PRO A 48 40.64 16.67 -28.39
N ALA A 49 41.15 16.69 -29.64
CA ALA A 49 40.68 15.78 -30.68
C ALA A 49 40.99 14.31 -30.33
N ALA A 50 42.21 14.03 -29.84
CA ALA A 50 42.60 12.71 -29.37
C ALA A 50 41.75 12.26 -28.16
N SER A 51 41.45 13.16 -27.21
CA SER A 51 40.56 12.88 -26.08
C SER A 51 39.15 12.46 -26.52
N VAL A 52 38.56 13.17 -27.49
CA VAL A 52 37.24 12.81 -28.05
C VAL A 52 37.29 11.47 -28.78
N VAL A 53 38.31 11.24 -29.61
CA VAL A 53 38.50 9.97 -30.34
C VAL A 53 38.66 8.81 -29.36
N LEU A 54 39.45 8.99 -28.30
CA LEU A 54 39.65 7.99 -27.25
C LEU A 54 38.32 7.59 -26.61
N LEU A 55 37.49 8.56 -26.18
CA LEU A 55 36.19 8.27 -25.56
C LEU A 55 35.22 7.55 -26.52
N ARG A 56 35.24 7.91 -27.80
CA ARG A 56 34.39 7.28 -28.82
C ARG A 56 34.81 5.84 -29.15
N LEU A 57 36.12 5.57 -29.19
CA LEU A 57 36.66 4.24 -29.46
C LEU A 57 36.59 3.31 -28.24
N ALA A 58 36.76 3.88 -27.04
CA ALA A 58 36.75 3.16 -25.77
C ALA A 58 35.44 2.41 -25.50
N ARG A 59 34.29 2.94 -25.95
CA ARG A 59 32.93 2.39 -25.76
C ARG A 59 32.75 1.68 -24.41
N PRO A 60 32.89 2.40 -23.30
CA PRO A 60 32.80 1.79 -21.98
C PRO A 60 31.43 1.15 -21.80
N ARG A 61 31.41 -0.12 -21.41
CA ARG A 61 30.19 -0.87 -21.09
C ARG A 61 30.19 -1.14 -19.60
N LEU A 62 29.15 -0.70 -18.90
CA LEU A 62 28.93 -1.02 -17.50
C LEU A 62 27.63 -1.82 -17.41
N ASP A 63 27.69 -2.97 -16.74
CA ASP A 63 26.52 -3.71 -16.31
C ASP A 63 26.14 -3.23 -14.90
N ILE A 64 24.88 -2.88 -14.72
CA ILE A 64 24.34 -2.31 -13.50
C ILE A 64 23.16 -3.15 -13.06
N ARG A 65 23.21 -3.64 -11.82
CA ARG A 65 22.09 -4.35 -11.19
C ARG A 65 21.68 -3.64 -9.91
N ARG A 66 20.39 -3.38 -9.76
CA ARG A 66 19.81 -2.79 -8.55
C ARG A 66 19.02 -3.84 -7.79
N SER A 67 19.12 -3.79 -6.48
CA SER A 67 18.26 -4.57 -5.58
C SER A 67 17.81 -3.69 -4.42
N PHE A 68 16.56 -3.84 -4.03
CA PHE A 68 15.93 -3.11 -2.92
C PHE A 68 15.81 -4.03 -1.71
N THR A 69 16.11 -3.51 -0.53
CA THR A 69 15.92 -4.23 0.73
C THR A 69 15.25 -3.30 1.75
N PRO A 70 14.00 -3.58 2.16
CA PRO A 70 13.09 -4.62 1.62
C PRO A 70 12.61 -4.31 0.18
N PRO A 71 12.05 -5.30 -0.56
CA PRO A 71 11.51 -5.08 -1.91
C PRO A 71 10.24 -4.21 -1.92
N VAL A 72 9.42 -4.32 -0.88
CA VAL A 72 8.26 -3.45 -0.61
C VAL A 72 8.54 -2.71 0.69
N VAL A 73 8.42 -1.39 0.67
CA VAL A 73 8.81 -0.51 1.78
C VAL A 73 7.58 0.22 2.29
N GLU A 74 7.42 0.32 3.60
CA GLU A 74 6.32 1.11 4.18
C GLU A 74 6.59 2.61 4.02
N ALA A 75 5.53 3.39 3.80
CA ALA A 75 5.60 4.84 3.77
C ALA A 75 6.20 5.37 5.08
N GLY A 76 7.25 6.16 4.97
CA GLY A 76 8.03 6.69 6.08
C GLY A 76 9.22 5.83 6.48
N ALA A 77 9.34 4.58 6.02
CA ALA A 77 10.48 3.70 6.29
C ALA A 77 11.61 3.90 5.25
N PRO A 78 12.88 3.68 5.63
CA PRO A 78 14.00 3.70 4.70
C PRO A 78 14.11 2.39 3.89
N ALA A 79 14.35 2.52 2.60
CA ALA A 79 14.71 1.45 1.68
C ALA A 79 16.23 1.50 1.44
N THR A 80 16.93 0.39 1.62
CA THR A 80 18.33 0.29 1.21
C THR A 80 18.38 -0.16 -0.25
N VAL A 81 19.06 0.61 -1.10
CA VAL A 81 19.34 0.26 -2.48
C VAL A 81 20.78 -0.18 -2.60
N ARG A 82 20.98 -1.40 -3.10
CA ARG A 82 22.30 -1.92 -3.45
C ARG A 82 22.46 -1.86 -4.96
N LEU A 83 23.51 -1.17 -5.41
CA LEU A 83 23.86 -1.00 -6.80
C LEU A 83 25.15 -1.76 -7.08
N ALA A 84 25.03 -2.92 -7.73
CA ALA A 84 26.18 -3.69 -8.18
C ALA A 84 26.59 -3.22 -9.58
N VAL A 85 27.80 -2.68 -9.69
CA VAL A 85 28.37 -2.19 -10.95
C VAL A 85 29.50 -3.11 -11.38
N SER A 86 29.48 -3.56 -12.62
CA SER A 86 30.57 -4.33 -13.19
C SER A 86 30.95 -3.86 -14.60
N ALA A 87 32.25 -3.91 -14.90
CA ALA A 87 32.79 -3.53 -16.19
C ALA A 87 33.63 -4.70 -16.72
N PRO A 88 33.42 -5.16 -17.96
CA PRO A 88 34.32 -6.14 -18.57
C PRO A 88 35.70 -5.54 -18.83
N ARG A 89 35.76 -4.23 -19.10
CA ARG A 89 36.98 -3.45 -19.26
C ARG A 89 36.69 -2.00 -18.93
N LEU A 90 37.63 -1.34 -18.25
CA LEU A 90 37.54 0.09 -17.98
C LEU A 90 38.70 0.84 -18.65
N PRO A 91 38.45 1.54 -19.77
CA PRO A 91 39.48 2.24 -20.53
C PRO A 91 39.85 3.61 -19.93
N VAL A 92 39.09 4.11 -18.95
CA VAL A 92 39.32 5.36 -18.23
C VAL A 92 39.64 5.08 -16.76
N ALA A 93 40.35 6.01 -16.10
CA ALA A 93 40.78 5.83 -14.71
C ALA A 93 39.62 5.84 -13.70
N SER A 94 38.59 6.65 -13.96
CA SER A 94 37.41 6.76 -13.12
C SER A 94 36.21 7.28 -13.90
N VAL A 95 35.02 6.83 -13.51
CA VAL A 95 33.72 7.23 -14.05
C VAL A 95 32.94 7.84 -12.90
N THR A 96 32.33 9.00 -13.12
CA THR A 96 31.39 9.57 -12.15
C THR A 96 29.99 9.12 -12.55
N MET A 97 29.28 8.50 -11.64
CA MET A 97 27.96 7.95 -11.86
C MET A 97 26.95 8.66 -10.96
N HIS A 98 25.72 8.80 -11.43
CA HIS A 98 24.61 9.38 -10.69
C HIS A 98 23.36 8.52 -10.92
N GLU A 99 22.53 8.36 -9.90
CA GLU A 99 21.28 7.59 -10.05
C GLU A 99 20.12 8.50 -10.50
N GLY A 100 19.34 8.10 -11.50
CA GLY A 100 18.07 8.77 -11.79
C GLY A 100 17.08 8.57 -10.64
N LEU A 101 16.74 9.64 -9.92
CA LEU A 101 15.75 9.60 -8.84
C LEU A 101 14.61 10.58 -9.12
N PRO A 102 13.35 10.21 -8.84
CA PRO A 102 12.25 11.18 -8.76
C PRO A 102 12.59 12.31 -7.77
N ALA A 103 12.21 13.55 -8.09
CA ALA A 103 12.60 14.76 -7.34
C ALA A 103 12.32 14.68 -5.82
N ARG A 104 11.26 13.99 -5.42
CA ARG A 104 10.87 13.78 -4.00
C ARG A 104 11.87 12.98 -3.16
N PHE A 105 12.77 12.20 -3.77
CA PHE A 105 13.85 11.56 -3.03
C PHE A 105 15.05 12.49 -2.79
N GLY A 106 14.98 13.74 -3.25
CA GLY A 106 16.02 14.74 -3.07
C GLY A 106 17.14 14.60 -4.10
N GLN A 107 18.37 14.88 -3.65
CA GLN A 107 19.54 14.87 -4.52
C GLN A 107 19.94 13.44 -4.89
N SER A 108 20.21 13.23 -6.18
CA SER A 108 20.77 11.99 -6.69
C SER A 108 22.13 11.70 -6.05
N PRO A 109 22.36 10.49 -5.51
CA PRO A 109 23.68 10.10 -5.01
C PRO A 109 24.66 10.03 -6.19
N ALA A 110 25.80 10.70 -6.03
CA ALA A 110 26.92 10.62 -6.95
C ALA A 110 27.98 9.65 -6.40
N PHE A 111 28.49 8.76 -7.25
CA PHE A 111 29.47 7.75 -6.89
C PHE A 111 30.55 7.63 -7.97
N HIS A 112 31.75 7.19 -7.58
CA HIS A 112 32.87 6.99 -8.50
C HIS A 112 33.15 5.51 -8.71
N PHE A 113 33.27 5.09 -9.98
CA PHE A 113 33.63 3.73 -10.36
C PHE A 113 34.96 3.69 -11.14
N PRO A 114 35.94 2.89 -10.72
CA PRO A 114 35.98 2.08 -9.50
C PRO A 114 36.08 2.99 -8.27
N PRO A 115 35.73 2.50 -7.06
CA PRO A 115 35.84 3.31 -5.86
C PRO A 115 37.32 3.61 -5.55
N LEU A 116 37.57 4.75 -4.89
CA LEU A 116 38.94 5.20 -4.59
C LEU A 116 39.73 4.19 -3.77
N SER A 117 39.06 3.41 -2.92
CA SER A 117 39.63 2.33 -2.10
C SER A 117 40.05 1.09 -2.91
N ALA A 118 39.51 0.90 -4.12
CA ALA A 118 39.79 -0.26 -4.96
C ALA A 118 40.01 0.18 -6.41
N ARG A 119 40.99 1.08 -6.64
CA ARG A 119 41.38 1.50 -7.99
C ARG A 119 41.72 0.29 -8.86
N GLY A 120 41.18 0.27 -10.07
CA GLY A 120 41.34 -0.84 -11.01
C GLY A 120 40.37 -1.99 -10.81
N ALA A 121 39.50 -1.97 -9.79
CA ALA A 121 38.46 -2.97 -9.63
C ALA A 121 37.48 -2.92 -10.81
N LEU A 122 37.16 -4.08 -11.36
CA LEU A 122 36.17 -4.25 -12.43
C LEU A 122 34.76 -4.52 -11.90
N ARG A 123 34.61 -4.60 -10.57
CA ARG A 123 33.33 -4.82 -9.87
C ARG A 123 33.34 -4.03 -8.56
N ALA A 124 32.23 -3.38 -8.25
CA ALA A 124 32.02 -2.68 -6.99
C ALA A 124 30.53 -2.63 -6.65
N ASP A 125 30.23 -2.75 -5.36
CA ASP A 125 28.89 -2.59 -4.82
C ASP A 125 28.79 -1.24 -4.10
N TYR A 126 27.72 -0.49 -4.40
CA TYR A 126 27.40 0.77 -3.73
C TYR A 126 26.09 0.62 -2.98
N GLU A 127 25.98 1.31 -1.85
CA GLU A 127 24.77 1.31 -1.02
C GLU A 127 24.33 2.75 -0.77
N TYR A 128 23.04 3.01 -0.94
CA TYR A 128 22.41 4.27 -0.54
C TYR A 128 21.00 4.00 -0.03
N ARG A 129 20.44 4.96 0.73
CA ARG A 129 19.12 4.83 1.32
C ARG A 129 18.15 5.81 0.68
N LEU A 130 16.95 5.32 0.37
CA LEU A 130 15.84 6.12 -0.10
C LEU A 130 14.75 6.12 0.97
N ARG A 131 14.05 7.25 1.13
CA ARG A 131 12.91 7.36 2.04
C ARG A 131 11.79 8.12 1.36
N SER A 132 10.59 7.58 1.45
CA SER A 132 9.36 8.24 1.00
C SER A 132 8.45 8.49 2.18
N SER A 133 7.75 9.62 2.24
CA SER A 133 6.60 9.79 3.14
C SER A 133 5.27 9.34 2.53
N ARG A 134 5.20 9.08 1.22
CA ARG A 134 3.96 8.74 0.50
C ARG A 134 4.04 7.38 -0.17
N ARG A 135 2.89 6.72 -0.26
CA ARG A 135 2.78 5.46 -1.00
C ARG A 135 2.85 5.71 -2.51
N GLY A 136 3.26 4.69 -3.25
CA GLY A 136 3.39 4.76 -4.70
C GLY A 136 4.39 3.76 -5.26
N VAL A 137 4.38 3.60 -6.57
CA VAL A 137 5.40 2.85 -7.31
C VAL A 137 6.35 3.83 -7.97
N TYR A 138 7.62 3.78 -7.59
CA TYR A 138 8.64 4.72 -8.06
C TYR A 138 9.64 4.02 -8.95
N ARG A 139 9.98 4.65 -10.07
CA ARG A 139 11.04 4.18 -10.96
C ARG A 139 12.38 4.75 -10.48
N ILE A 140 13.31 3.87 -10.14
CA ILE A 140 14.68 4.21 -9.71
C ILE A 140 15.63 3.86 -10.84
N GLY A 141 16.44 4.82 -11.26
CA GLY A 141 17.27 4.76 -12.47
C GLY A 141 16.56 5.33 -13.71
N PRO A 142 17.20 5.30 -14.88
CA PRO A 142 18.52 4.70 -15.15
C PRO A 142 19.66 5.47 -14.46
N ALA A 143 20.83 4.83 -14.37
CA ALA A 143 22.01 5.48 -13.81
C ALA A 143 22.70 6.22 -14.94
N GLY A 144 23.01 7.50 -14.75
CA GLY A 144 23.88 8.20 -15.69
C GLY A 144 25.34 8.00 -15.31
N ALA A 145 26.19 7.85 -16.32
CA ALA A 145 27.63 7.86 -16.17
C ALA A 145 28.26 8.95 -17.02
N VAL A 146 29.21 9.64 -16.42
CA VAL A 146 30.05 10.65 -17.01
C VAL A 146 31.47 10.09 -17.10
N PHE A 147 31.86 9.72 -18.32
CA PHE A 147 33.21 9.28 -18.64
C PHE A 147 34.05 10.51 -18.97
N THR A 148 35.17 10.69 -18.27
CA THR A 148 36.11 11.80 -18.54
C THR A 148 37.42 11.21 -19.05
N ASP A 149 38.01 11.82 -20.08
CA ASP A 149 39.30 11.37 -20.61
C ASP A 149 40.45 11.64 -19.61
N PRO A 150 41.61 10.98 -19.74
CA PRO A 150 42.74 11.16 -18.82
C PRO A 150 43.27 12.60 -18.72
N PHE A 151 43.09 13.44 -19.75
CA PHE A 151 43.51 14.84 -19.76
C PHE A 151 42.41 15.81 -19.30
N GLY A 152 41.17 15.34 -19.12
CA GLY A 152 40.03 16.16 -18.69
C GLY A 152 39.58 17.21 -19.70
N LEU A 153 39.82 16.98 -20.99
CA LEU A 153 39.48 17.87 -22.11
C LEU A 153 38.13 17.51 -22.76
N ALA A 154 37.71 16.26 -22.65
CA ALA A 154 36.45 15.75 -23.18
C ALA A 154 35.73 14.91 -22.13
N ARG A 155 34.39 14.91 -22.20
CA ARG A 155 33.51 14.05 -21.42
C ARG A 155 32.48 13.39 -22.32
N ALA A 156 32.04 12.21 -21.94
CA ALA A 156 30.96 11.48 -22.59
C ALA A 156 29.92 11.10 -21.56
N ASP A 157 28.69 11.53 -21.80
CA ASP A 157 27.54 11.24 -20.93
C ASP A 157 26.76 10.05 -21.52
N GLN A 158 26.37 9.12 -20.66
CA GLN A 158 25.64 7.92 -21.05
C GLN A 158 24.67 7.46 -19.97
N GLU A 159 23.44 7.15 -20.35
CA GLU A 159 22.51 6.41 -19.48
C GLU A 159 22.81 4.91 -19.53
N LEU A 160 22.89 4.29 -18.36
CA LEU A 160 23.29 2.91 -18.16
C LEU A 160 22.22 2.16 -17.34
N GLY A 161 21.99 0.92 -17.78
CA GLY A 161 20.96 0.05 -17.20
C GLY A 161 19.54 0.53 -17.51
N GLY A 162 18.56 -0.14 -16.92
CA GLY A 162 17.15 0.26 -16.93
C GLY A 162 16.76 1.03 -15.67
N SER A 163 15.46 1.28 -15.53
CA SER A 163 14.85 1.70 -14.27
C SER A 163 14.17 0.51 -13.60
N ASP A 164 14.39 0.34 -12.31
CA ASP A 164 13.74 -0.69 -11.50
C ASP A 164 12.64 -0.07 -10.63
N ARG A 165 11.62 -0.87 -10.27
CA ARG A 165 10.46 -0.40 -9.50
C ARG A 165 10.73 -0.55 -8.01
N LEU A 166 10.59 0.53 -7.26
CA LEU A 166 10.52 0.55 -5.81
C LEU A 166 9.05 0.75 -5.39
N VAL A 167 8.47 -0.25 -4.74
CA VAL A 167 7.09 -0.18 -4.25
C VAL A 167 7.09 0.36 -2.83
N VAL A 168 6.38 1.46 -2.61
CA VAL A 168 6.15 2.03 -1.27
C VAL A 168 4.69 1.80 -0.89
N ALA A 169 4.43 0.86 0.01
CA ALA A 169 3.12 0.55 0.56
C ALA A 169 2.70 1.59 1.62
N PRO A 170 1.40 1.81 1.87
CA PRO A 170 0.96 2.60 3.01
C PRO A 170 1.40 1.92 4.32
N ALA A 171 1.83 2.71 5.30
CA ALA A 171 2.24 2.19 6.59
C ALA A 171 1.03 1.96 7.51
N PRO A 172 0.83 0.74 8.06
CA PRO A 172 -0.22 0.48 9.03
C PRO A 172 0.06 1.21 10.35
N LEU A 173 -0.98 1.79 10.93
CA LEU A 173 -0.94 2.41 12.25
C LEU A 173 -1.53 1.46 13.28
N PRO A 174 -0.93 1.34 14.49
CA PRO A 174 -1.45 0.47 15.53
C PRO A 174 -2.81 0.99 16.00
N LEU A 175 -3.83 0.12 15.91
CA LEU A 175 -5.18 0.39 16.40
C LEU A 175 -5.34 -0.15 17.83
N PRO A 176 -6.03 0.58 18.73
CA PRO A 176 -6.27 0.12 20.10
C PRO A 176 -7.12 -1.17 20.12
N SER A 177 -6.99 -1.95 21.20
CA SER A 177 -7.64 -3.26 21.39
C SER A 177 -8.48 -3.27 22.69
N PRO A 178 -9.55 -4.07 22.81
CA PRO A 178 -10.00 -5.10 21.88
C PRO A 178 -11.34 -4.75 21.20
N TYR A 179 -11.43 -5.18 19.95
CA TYR A 179 -12.65 -5.52 19.21
C TYR A 179 -13.98 -5.09 19.87
N PRO A 180 -14.86 -4.33 19.20
CA PRO A 180 -16.19 -3.99 19.71
C PRO A 180 -16.95 -5.28 20.04
N ASP A 181 -17.05 -5.62 21.32
CA ASP A 181 -17.54 -6.90 21.88
C ASP A 181 -18.25 -7.80 20.85
N ALA A 182 -17.51 -8.76 20.26
CA ALA A 182 -18.07 -9.90 19.52
C ALA A 182 -18.78 -10.89 20.47
N ALA A 183 -19.41 -10.39 21.54
CA ALA A 183 -20.10 -11.17 22.56
C ALA A 183 -21.61 -11.33 22.27
N GLY A 184 -22.09 -10.97 21.07
CA GLY A 184 -23.54 -10.89 20.84
C GLY A 184 -23.99 -11.02 19.40
N GLY A 185 -23.49 -12.00 18.65
CA GLY A 185 -24.28 -12.56 17.55
C GLY A 185 -25.43 -13.40 18.12
N PRO A 186 -26.61 -13.48 17.46
CA PRO A 186 -27.75 -14.27 17.95
C PRO A 186 -27.45 -15.78 18.16
N ASP A 187 -26.34 -16.28 17.62
CA ASP A 187 -25.91 -17.68 17.73
C ASP A 187 -24.77 -17.96 18.73
N GLY A 188 -24.36 -16.99 19.55
CA GLY A 188 -23.55 -17.23 20.77
C GLY A 188 -22.25 -18.04 20.61
N THR A 189 -21.74 -18.25 19.39
CA THR A 189 -20.55 -19.08 19.15
C THR A 189 -19.32 -18.21 19.23
N VAL A 190 -18.91 -18.01 20.47
CA VAL A 190 -17.65 -17.38 20.84
C VAL A 190 -16.51 -18.29 20.38
N LEU A 191 -15.96 -18.06 19.18
CA LEU A 191 -14.70 -18.66 18.75
C LEU A 191 -13.53 -17.92 19.41
N HIS A 192 -13.47 -17.99 20.74
CA HIS A 192 -12.26 -17.70 21.48
C HIS A 192 -11.56 -19.02 21.78
N SER A 193 -10.59 -19.41 20.93
CA SER A 193 -9.51 -20.27 21.41
C SER A 193 -8.67 -19.47 22.40
N ARG A 194 -9.12 -19.41 23.66
CA ARG A 194 -8.22 -19.20 24.80
C ARG A 194 -7.55 -20.54 25.08
N PRO A 195 -6.22 -20.68 24.94
CA PRO A 195 -5.53 -21.83 25.50
C PRO A 195 -5.51 -21.64 27.02
N GLY A 196 -6.39 -22.33 27.75
CA GLY A 196 -6.31 -22.42 29.22
C GLY A 196 -7.59 -22.11 29.99
N GLY A 197 -8.71 -22.77 29.66
CA GLY A 197 -9.89 -22.86 30.53
C GLY A 197 -10.29 -24.33 30.70
N PRO A 198 -10.61 -24.82 31.91
CA PRO A 198 -10.80 -26.25 32.21
C PRO A 198 -12.17 -26.81 31.77
N SER A 199 -12.76 -26.29 30.70
CA SER A 199 -14.11 -26.68 30.25
C SER A 199 -14.22 -26.84 28.73
N ASP A 200 -13.17 -27.39 28.10
CA ASP A 200 -13.12 -27.70 26.66
C ASP A 200 -13.60 -29.15 26.35
N ASP A 201 -14.23 -29.81 27.33
CA ASP A 201 -14.66 -31.22 27.28
C ASP A 201 -16.04 -31.43 26.61
N GLU A 202 -16.74 -30.36 26.22
CA GLU A 202 -17.96 -30.44 25.41
C GLU A 202 -17.67 -30.32 23.89
N ALA A 203 -16.57 -30.94 23.45
CA ALA A 203 -16.35 -31.15 22.03
C ALA A 203 -17.49 -32.03 21.48
N ALA A 204 -18.17 -31.58 20.41
CA ALA A 204 -19.23 -32.36 19.76
C ALA A 204 -18.74 -33.80 19.49
N THR A 205 -19.32 -34.80 20.16
CA THR A 205 -18.96 -36.21 19.98
C THR A 205 -19.90 -36.87 18.98
N ARG A 206 -19.36 -37.70 18.09
CA ARG A 206 -20.16 -38.54 17.18
C ARG A 206 -19.88 -40.02 17.41
N GLY A 207 -20.82 -40.87 16.99
CA GLY A 207 -20.61 -42.32 16.96
C GLY A 207 -19.39 -42.68 16.11
N TYR A 208 -18.58 -43.61 16.62
CA TYR A 208 -17.44 -44.19 15.93
C TYR A 208 -17.88 -44.84 14.62
N ARG A 209 -17.16 -44.56 13.53
CA ARG A 209 -17.31 -45.25 12.26
C ARG A 209 -16.06 -46.09 11.99
N PRO A 210 -16.21 -47.31 11.44
CA PRO A 210 -15.06 -48.11 11.01
C PRO A 210 -14.14 -47.28 10.09
N GLY A 211 -12.90 -47.07 10.52
CA GLY A 211 -11.92 -46.19 9.84
C GLY A 211 -11.49 -44.98 10.67
N ASP A 212 -12.21 -44.63 11.73
CA ASP A 212 -11.78 -43.61 12.69
C ASP A 212 -10.59 -44.12 13.52
N PRO A 213 -9.53 -43.31 13.73
CA PRO A 213 -8.38 -43.74 14.49
C PRO A 213 -8.74 -43.87 15.98
N MET A 214 -8.47 -45.04 16.57
CA MET A 214 -8.84 -45.38 17.97
C MET A 214 -8.31 -44.38 19.01
N ARG A 215 -7.21 -43.67 18.70
CA ARG A 215 -6.64 -42.60 19.55
C ARG A 215 -7.56 -41.39 19.75
N ARG A 216 -8.60 -41.23 18.93
CA ARG A 216 -9.57 -40.12 19.01
C ARG A 216 -10.85 -40.49 19.76
N VAL A 217 -10.91 -41.70 20.34
CA VAL A 217 -12.04 -42.14 21.15
C VAL A 217 -12.07 -41.34 22.46
N HIS A 218 -13.23 -40.74 22.73
CA HIS A 218 -13.45 -40.01 23.98
C HIS A 218 -14.00 -40.97 25.04
N TRP A 219 -13.11 -41.57 25.83
CA TRP A 219 -13.47 -42.64 26.77
C TRP A 219 -14.59 -42.26 27.76
N ALA A 220 -14.61 -41.03 28.27
CA ALA A 220 -15.66 -40.60 29.19
C ALA A 220 -17.06 -40.50 28.52
N ALA A 221 -17.13 -40.05 27.26
CA ALA A 221 -18.38 -40.00 26.50
C ALA A 221 -18.82 -41.42 26.08
N THR A 222 -17.86 -42.26 25.68
CA THR A 222 -18.09 -43.69 25.42
C THR A 222 -18.68 -44.40 26.63
N ALA A 223 -18.17 -44.12 27.83
CA ALA A 223 -18.69 -44.70 29.08
C ALA A 223 -20.13 -44.26 29.40
N ARG A 224 -20.49 -43.01 29.08
CA ARG A 224 -21.85 -42.47 29.31
C ARG A 224 -22.87 -42.97 28.29
N HIS A 225 -22.47 -43.12 27.02
CA HIS A 225 -23.38 -43.49 25.93
C HIS A 225 -23.40 -44.98 25.60
N GLY A 226 -22.51 -45.79 26.19
CA GLY A 226 -22.47 -47.25 25.98
C GLY A 226 -22.04 -47.68 24.57
N GLN A 227 -21.56 -46.74 23.76
CA GLN A 227 -21.08 -46.96 22.38
C GLN A 227 -19.80 -46.14 22.17
N LEU A 228 -18.90 -46.59 21.29
CA LEU A 228 -17.65 -45.85 21.01
C LEU A 228 -17.98 -44.46 20.45
N MET A 229 -17.60 -43.42 21.19
CA MET A 229 -17.74 -42.03 20.80
C MET A 229 -16.38 -41.47 20.38
N VAL A 230 -16.34 -40.79 19.24
CA VAL A 230 -15.14 -40.14 18.72
C VAL A 230 -15.33 -38.63 18.83
N ARG A 231 -14.30 -37.94 19.33
CA ARG A 231 -14.25 -36.48 19.35
C ARG A 231 -14.30 -35.97 17.91
N GLN A 232 -15.35 -35.22 17.54
CA GLN A 232 -15.41 -34.58 16.24
C GLN A 232 -14.42 -33.42 16.25
N GLU A 233 -13.48 -33.42 15.32
CA GLU A 233 -12.67 -32.23 15.06
C GLU A 233 -13.62 -31.19 14.44
N HIS A 234 -13.92 -30.12 15.18
CA HIS A 234 -14.46 -28.94 14.55
C HIS A 234 -13.41 -28.46 13.55
N PRO A 235 -13.74 -28.32 12.26
CA PRO A 235 -12.84 -27.61 11.35
C PRO A 235 -12.64 -26.22 11.98
N ILE A 236 -11.38 -25.88 12.25
CA ILE A 236 -11.01 -24.53 12.66
C ILE A 236 -11.27 -23.66 11.44
N SER A 237 -12.49 -23.16 11.31
CA SER A 237 -12.82 -22.18 10.28
C SER A 237 -12.15 -20.89 10.69
N THR A 238 -11.15 -20.45 9.93
CA THR A 238 -10.62 -19.10 10.09
C THR A 238 -11.79 -18.13 9.97
N PRO A 239 -12.00 -17.22 10.93
CA PRO A 239 -13.08 -16.25 10.84
C PRO A 239 -12.74 -15.21 9.77
N TRP A 240 -13.73 -14.74 9.00
CA TRP A 240 -13.54 -13.80 7.89
C TRP A 240 -14.11 -12.44 8.21
N ALA A 241 -13.34 -11.40 7.95
CA ALA A 241 -13.76 -10.01 8.04
C ALA A 241 -13.75 -9.41 6.63
N THR A 242 -14.73 -8.56 6.34
CA THR A 242 -14.79 -7.89 5.04
C THR A 242 -14.44 -6.42 5.19
N LEU A 243 -13.47 -5.97 4.38
CA LEU A 243 -13.09 -4.58 4.24
C LEU A 243 -13.65 -4.04 2.92
N LEU A 244 -14.42 -2.96 3.00
CA LEU A 244 -14.92 -2.24 1.85
C LEU A 244 -14.22 -0.88 1.78
N LEU A 245 -13.72 -0.50 0.60
CA LEU A 245 -13.10 0.81 0.36
C LEU A 245 -13.82 1.54 -0.78
N ASP A 246 -14.32 2.75 -0.51
CA ASP A 246 -14.88 3.62 -1.55
C ASP A 246 -13.74 4.21 -2.39
N ARG A 247 -13.74 3.94 -3.69
CA ARG A 247 -12.71 4.43 -4.62
C ARG A 247 -13.21 5.55 -5.52
N ARG A 248 -14.43 6.05 -5.32
CA ARG A 248 -15.03 7.01 -6.25
C ARG A 248 -14.41 8.39 -6.09
N GLU A 249 -13.93 8.97 -7.19
CA GLU A 249 -13.42 10.35 -7.19
C GLU A 249 -14.49 11.36 -6.71
N ALA A 250 -15.75 11.15 -7.06
CA ALA A 250 -16.88 11.98 -6.64
C ALA A 250 -17.09 12.02 -5.11
N ALA A 251 -16.80 10.92 -4.40
CA ALA A 251 -17.00 10.82 -2.95
C ALA A 251 -15.84 11.44 -2.16
N HIS A 252 -14.64 11.46 -2.74
CA HIS A 252 -13.45 11.96 -2.07
C HIS A 252 -13.14 13.43 -2.39
N GLY A 253 -13.90 14.01 -3.33
CA GLY A 253 -13.70 15.34 -3.87
C GLY A 253 -12.47 15.39 -4.78
N ARG A 254 -12.58 16.10 -5.90
CA ARG A 254 -11.42 16.41 -6.72
C ARG A 254 -10.74 17.65 -6.17
N SER A 255 -9.47 17.56 -5.80
CA SER A 255 -8.68 18.77 -5.55
C SER A 255 -8.60 19.56 -6.87
N ALA A 256 -9.32 20.67 -6.98
CA ALA A 256 -9.26 21.55 -8.14
C ALA A 256 -7.96 22.36 -8.10
N ALA A 257 -7.09 22.13 -9.09
CA ALA A 257 -6.02 23.04 -9.54
C ALA A 257 -4.87 23.34 -8.55
N ALA A 258 -4.11 22.31 -8.20
CA ALA A 258 -2.65 22.31 -8.32
C ALA A 258 -2.23 20.84 -8.48
N PRO A 259 -1.25 20.49 -9.32
CA PRO A 259 -0.62 19.18 -9.17
C PRO A 259 -0.08 19.14 -7.74
N VAL A 260 -0.76 18.41 -6.86
CA VAL A 260 -0.23 18.19 -5.51
C VAL A 260 1.10 17.40 -5.61
N TRP A 261 1.40 16.85 -6.81
CA TRP A 261 2.60 16.12 -7.19
C TRP A 261 2.90 16.38 -8.67
N GLU A 262 3.79 17.32 -8.99
CA GLU A 262 4.47 17.28 -10.29
C GLU A 262 5.47 16.12 -10.18
N GLU A 263 5.36 15.12 -11.08
CA GLU A 263 6.23 13.92 -11.19
C GLU A 263 5.83 12.65 -10.42
N SER A 264 4.53 12.37 -10.30
CA SER A 264 4.01 10.98 -10.31
C SER A 264 2.81 10.93 -11.27
N PRO A 265 3.02 10.72 -12.58
CA PRO A 265 2.01 11.06 -13.61
C PRO A 265 0.65 10.35 -13.51
N ASP A 266 0.48 9.30 -12.71
CA ASP A 266 -0.60 8.33 -12.94
C ASP A 266 -1.48 7.97 -11.73
N LEU A 267 -1.27 8.50 -10.52
CA LEU A 267 -2.06 8.11 -9.34
C LEU A 267 -3.09 9.18 -8.91
N PRO A 268 -4.37 9.08 -9.30
CA PRO A 268 -5.42 9.99 -8.85
C PRO A 268 -5.70 9.76 -7.36
N THR A 269 -5.53 10.80 -6.54
CA THR A 269 -5.73 10.73 -5.08
C THR A 269 -6.18 12.07 -4.48
N SER A 270 -6.68 12.04 -3.25
CA SER A 270 -7.04 13.19 -2.42
C SER A 270 -6.67 12.91 -0.96
N ASP A 271 -6.62 13.95 -0.10
CA ASP A 271 -6.24 13.76 1.31
C ASP A 271 -7.22 12.84 2.07
N SER A 272 -8.52 12.91 1.74
CA SER A 272 -9.52 11.99 2.31
C SER A 272 -9.31 10.55 1.84
N PHE A 273 -8.91 10.34 0.57
CA PHE A 273 -8.62 9.01 0.04
C PHE A 273 -7.32 8.43 0.60
N GLU A 274 -6.26 9.25 0.72
CA GLU A 274 -5.01 8.85 1.40
C GLU A 274 -5.29 8.39 2.82
N TRP A 275 -6.12 9.13 3.56
CA TRP A 275 -6.57 8.74 4.89
C TRP A 275 -7.30 7.40 4.90
N CYS A 276 -8.23 7.19 3.97
CA CYS A 276 -8.97 5.94 3.83
C CYS A 276 -8.05 4.76 3.52
N VAL A 277 -7.03 4.94 2.69
CA VAL A 277 -6.04 3.88 2.38
C VAL A 277 -5.20 3.55 3.62
N THR A 278 -4.78 4.55 4.40
CA THR A 278 -4.08 4.31 5.67
C THR A 278 -4.98 3.60 6.68
N MET A 279 -6.26 3.99 6.77
CA MET A 279 -7.24 3.29 7.60
C MET A 279 -7.43 1.84 7.13
N ALA A 280 -7.55 1.59 5.83
CA ALA A 280 -7.72 0.26 5.26
C ALA A 280 -6.56 -0.68 5.60
N VAL A 281 -5.30 -0.25 5.39
CA VAL A 281 -4.13 -1.08 5.74
C VAL A 281 -4.00 -1.28 7.26
N SER A 282 -4.37 -0.28 8.06
CA SER A 282 -4.34 -0.37 9.52
C SER A 282 -5.40 -1.35 10.06
N ALA A 283 -6.62 -1.29 9.52
CA ALA A 283 -7.70 -2.23 9.84
C ALA A 283 -7.34 -3.65 9.42
N ALA A 284 -6.82 -3.82 8.20
CA ALA A 284 -6.33 -5.10 7.70
C ALA A 284 -5.26 -5.70 8.61
N ALA A 285 -4.24 -4.91 8.98
CA ALA A 285 -3.18 -5.36 9.87
C ALA A 285 -3.70 -5.76 11.26
N HIS A 286 -4.63 -4.98 11.81
CA HIS A 286 -5.27 -5.27 13.09
C HIS A 286 -6.09 -6.56 13.05
N LEU A 287 -6.93 -6.75 12.03
CA LEU A 287 -7.77 -7.93 11.85
C LEU A 287 -6.95 -9.20 11.63
N VAL A 288 -5.93 -9.15 10.77
CA VAL A 288 -5.01 -10.28 10.53
C VAL A 288 -4.22 -10.60 11.80
N GLY A 289 -3.77 -9.59 12.53
CA GLY A 289 -3.13 -9.76 13.84
C GLY A 289 -4.04 -10.40 14.89
N ALA A 290 -5.35 -10.19 14.79
CA ALA A 290 -6.38 -10.82 15.61
C ALA A 290 -6.83 -12.21 15.09
N GLY A 291 -6.24 -12.73 14.02
CA GLY A 291 -6.51 -14.07 13.48
C GLY A 291 -7.62 -14.14 12.44
N TRP A 292 -8.11 -13.00 11.93
CA TRP A 292 -9.09 -12.95 10.86
C TRP A 292 -8.44 -13.12 9.48
N ALA A 293 -9.11 -13.83 8.58
CA ALA A 293 -8.89 -13.70 7.16
C ALA A 293 -9.66 -12.47 6.62
N LEU A 294 -9.13 -11.86 5.57
CA LEU A 294 -9.71 -10.65 4.97
C LEU A 294 -10.32 -10.97 3.62
N SER A 295 -11.53 -10.46 3.39
CA SER A 295 -12.09 -10.24 2.07
C SER A 295 -12.08 -8.73 1.80
N ALA A 296 -11.48 -8.28 0.70
CA ALA A 296 -11.34 -6.87 0.37
C ALA A 296 -12.08 -6.54 -0.94
N VAL A 297 -13.14 -5.74 -0.83
CA VAL A 297 -14.01 -5.37 -1.96
C VAL A 297 -14.13 -3.86 -2.14
N ASP A 298 -14.44 -3.42 -3.34
CA ASP A 298 -14.77 -2.02 -3.63
C ASP A 298 -16.26 -1.70 -3.45
N GLN A 299 -16.67 -0.46 -3.75
CA GLN A 299 -18.06 -0.01 -3.66
C GLN A 299 -19.05 -0.74 -4.59
N THR A 300 -18.56 -1.58 -5.51
CA THR A 300 -19.36 -2.34 -6.48
C THR A 300 -19.33 -3.85 -6.24
N GLY A 301 -18.54 -4.32 -5.27
CA GLY A 301 -18.38 -5.74 -4.95
C GLY A 301 -17.28 -6.44 -5.74
N ARG A 302 -16.45 -5.69 -6.48
CA ARG A 302 -15.26 -6.23 -7.15
C ARG A 302 -14.08 -6.29 -6.19
N PRO A 303 -13.03 -7.09 -6.49
CA PRO A 303 -11.80 -7.07 -5.72
C PRO A 303 -11.25 -5.65 -5.54
N MET A 304 -11.00 -5.25 -4.29
CA MET A 304 -10.62 -3.87 -3.94
C MET A 304 -9.42 -3.37 -4.72
N LEU A 305 -8.44 -4.26 -4.96
CA LEU A 305 -7.15 -3.93 -5.56
C LEU A 305 -7.16 -3.95 -7.09
N ALA A 306 -8.31 -4.26 -7.72
CA ALA A 306 -8.45 -4.28 -9.17
C ALA A 306 -8.02 -2.92 -9.79
N GLY A 307 -7.15 -2.97 -10.80
CA GLY A 307 -6.62 -1.78 -11.46
C GLY A 307 -5.44 -1.10 -10.74
N SER A 308 -4.97 -1.61 -9.60
CA SER A 308 -3.69 -1.19 -9.03
C SER A 308 -2.51 -1.81 -9.79
N SER A 309 -1.57 -0.98 -10.24
CA SER A 309 -0.39 -1.46 -10.99
C SER A 309 0.68 -2.15 -10.13
N SER A 310 0.52 -2.11 -8.79
CA SER A 310 1.36 -2.81 -7.82
C SER A 310 0.75 -4.13 -7.34
N CYS A 311 -0.48 -4.44 -7.76
CA CYS A 311 -1.11 -5.72 -7.42
C CYS A 311 -0.65 -6.81 -8.39
N ALA A 312 -0.23 -7.96 -7.87
CA ALA A 312 0.19 -9.10 -8.68
C ALA A 312 -0.99 -9.86 -9.30
N ASP A 313 -2.11 -9.95 -8.58
CA ASP A 313 -3.33 -10.66 -8.99
C ASP A 313 -4.55 -9.74 -8.81
N PRO A 314 -5.07 -9.15 -9.89
CA PRO A 314 -6.16 -8.17 -9.81
C PRO A 314 -7.52 -8.79 -9.45
N ASP A 315 -7.69 -10.11 -9.63
CA ASP A 315 -8.95 -10.81 -9.37
C ASP A 315 -9.03 -11.33 -7.92
N ARG A 316 -7.93 -11.24 -7.17
CA ARG A 316 -7.84 -11.68 -5.78
C ARG A 316 -8.47 -10.67 -4.83
N ASP A 317 -9.44 -11.14 -4.07
CA ASP A 317 -10.09 -10.41 -2.99
C ASP A 317 -9.84 -11.00 -1.59
N GLU A 318 -9.23 -12.18 -1.49
CA GLU A 318 -8.98 -12.87 -0.22
C GLU A 318 -7.51 -12.84 0.24
N PHE A 319 -7.29 -12.46 1.50
CA PHE A 319 -5.96 -12.31 2.10
C PHE A 319 -5.90 -12.99 3.47
N VAL A 320 -4.96 -13.93 3.64
CA VAL A 320 -4.82 -14.74 4.85
C VAL A 320 -3.39 -14.64 5.41
N GLY A 321 -3.28 -14.38 6.71
CA GLY A 321 -2.01 -14.35 7.43
C GLY A 321 -1.08 -13.21 7.01
N GLY A 322 0.16 -13.24 7.51
CA GLY A 322 1.14 -12.16 7.27
C GLY A 322 1.53 -11.96 5.81
N ALA A 323 1.63 -13.04 5.03
CA ALA A 323 1.91 -12.95 3.59
C ALA A 323 0.75 -12.27 2.83
N GLY A 324 -0.49 -12.63 3.13
CA GLY A 324 -1.66 -11.96 2.56
C GLY A 324 -1.72 -10.48 2.93
N LEU A 325 -1.36 -10.12 4.15
CA LEU A 325 -1.28 -8.71 4.56
C LEU A 325 -0.20 -7.93 3.78
N GLN A 326 0.96 -8.55 3.53
CA GLN A 326 2.02 -7.93 2.73
C GLN A 326 1.56 -7.71 1.28
N ASP A 327 0.94 -8.72 0.65
CA ASP A 327 0.37 -8.60 -0.70
C ASP A 327 -0.71 -7.51 -0.76
N PHE A 328 -1.57 -7.45 0.26
CA PHE A 328 -2.61 -6.42 0.37
C PHE A 328 -2.00 -5.02 0.46
N ALA A 329 -1.01 -4.82 1.33
CA ALA A 329 -0.30 -3.55 1.48
C ALA A 329 0.45 -3.15 0.20
N GLU A 330 1.07 -4.10 -0.49
CA GLU A 330 1.72 -3.88 -1.80
C GLU A 330 0.70 -3.42 -2.85
N GLY A 331 -0.44 -4.08 -2.96
CA GLY A 331 -1.50 -3.68 -3.88
C GLY A 331 -2.11 -2.32 -3.58
N LEU A 332 -2.13 -1.88 -2.31
CA LEU A 332 -2.54 -0.51 -1.96
C LEU A 332 -1.56 0.58 -2.43
N ALA A 333 -0.29 0.24 -2.69
CA ALA A 333 0.76 1.20 -3.04
C ALA A 333 0.41 2.04 -4.28
N ALA A 334 -0.12 1.42 -5.33
CA ALA A 334 -0.56 2.10 -6.56
C ALA A 334 -2.08 2.14 -6.72
N LEU A 335 -2.84 2.02 -5.63
CA LEU A 335 -4.29 2.13 -5.66
C LEU A 335 -4.72 3.60 -5.74
N GLY A 336 -5.45 3.95 -6.80
CA GLY A 336 -5.97 5.29 -7.06
C GLY A 336 -7.50 5.36 -7.09
N LEU A 337 -8.00 6.59 -7.06
CA LEU A 337 -9.40 6.94 -7.28
C LEU A 337 -9.87 6.57 -8.69
N GLN A 338 -11.11 6.14 -8.81
CA GLN A 338 -11.79 5.85 -10.07
C GLN A 338 -12.52 7.11 -10.56
N PRO A 339 -12.12 7.68 -11.71
CA PRO A 339 -12.64 8.97 -12.18
C PRO A 339 -14.11 8.91 -12.63
N ASN A 340 -14.51 7.80 -13.26
CA ASN A 340 -15.91 7.47 -13.44
C ASN A 340 -16.28 6.49 -12.34
N GLY A 341 -16.89 6.98 -11.26
CA GLY A 341 -17.20 6.16 -10.08
C GLY A 341 -18.10 4.94 -10.32
N LEU A 342 -18.56 4.74 -11.57
CA LEU A 342 -19.31 3.61 -12.10
C LEU A 342 -18.85 3.40 -13.56
N GLU A 343 -18.42 2.19 -13.92
CA GLU A 343 -18.11 1.86 -15.33
C GLU A 343 -19.39 1.89 -16.18
N SER A 344 -19.26 2.14 -17.49
CA SER A 344 -20.37 2.20 -18.45
C SER A 344 -21.29 0.98 -18.31
N GLY A 345 -22.47 1.15 -17.68
CA GLY A 345 -23.46 0.09 -17.45
C GLY A 345 -23.79 -0.18 -15.97
N GLN A 346 -23.12 0.45 -15.01
CA GLN A 346 -23.49 0.38 -13.59
C GLN A 346 -24.46 1.49 -13.19
N GLU A 347 -25.60 1.11 -12.60
CA GLU A 347 -26.69 2.06 -12.26
C GLU A 347 -26.48 2.79 -10.91
N SER A 348 -25.78 2.21 -9.94
CA SER A 348 -25.54 2.83 -8.63
C SER A 348 -24.36 2.21 -7.86
N ALA A 349 -23.64 3.04 -7.09
CA ALA A 349 -22.72 2.57 -6.05
C ALA A 349 -23.50 1.85 -4.94
N PHE A 350 -22.88 0.85 -4.31
CA PHE A 350 -23.49 0.02 -3.26
C PHE A 350 -24.77 -0.71 -3.71
N GLY A 351 -24.90 -0.98 -5.01
CA GLY A 351 -26.07 -1.62 -5.61
C GLY A 351 -26.15 -3.14 -5.41
N PRO A 352 -27.08 -3.81 -6.13
CA PRO A 352 -27.29 -5.26 -6.05
C PRO A 352 -26.03 -6.12 -6.24
N PRO A 353 -25.09 -5.81 -7.15
CA PRO A 353 -23.88 -6.63 -7.32
C PRO A 353 -23.02 -6.73 -6.07
N LEU A 354 -22.95 -5.63 -5.29
CA LEU A 354 -22.32 -5.66 -3.98
C LEU A 354 -23.14 -6.58 -3.08
N ALA A 355 -24.42 -6.31 -2.85
CA ALA A 355 -25.27 -7.14 -1.98
C ALA A 355 -25.19 -8.65 -2.28
N ASP A 356 -25.23 -9.02 -3.55
CA ASP A 356 -25.09 -10.39 -4.03
C ASP A 356 -23.72 -10.98 -3.68
N ARG A 357 -22.63 -10.23 -3.91
CA ARG A 357 -21.28 -10.64 -3.51
C ARG A 357 -21.19 -10.86 -1.99
N LEU A 358 -21.84 -10.01 -1.20
CA LEU A 358 -21.81 -10.13 0.26
C LEU A 358 -22.58 -11.36 0.74
N ALA A 359 -23.70 -11.65 0.07
CA ALA A 359 -24.54 -12.81 0.33
C ALA A 359 -23.87 -14.12 -0.09
N GLU A 360 -23.22 -14.16 -1.27
CA GLU A 360 -22.45 -15.30 -1.78
C GLU A 360 -21.33 -15.70 -0.84
N ALA A 361 -20.53 -14.72 -0.42
CA ALA A 361 -19.42 -14.94 0.49
C ALA A 361 -19.88 -15.21 1.95
N ARG A 362 -21.19 -15.19 2.22
CA ARG A 362 -21.82 -15.44 3.52
C ARG A 362 -21.03 -14.80 4.66
N TRP A 363 -20.78 -13.49 4.59
CA TRP A 363 -19.90 -12.79 5.52
C TRP A 363 -20.22 -13.11 6.98
N ARG A 364 -19.41 -13.97 7.61
CA ARG A 364 -19.61 -14.47 8.99
C ARG A 364 -18.89 -13.62 10.04
N GLY A 365 -18.50 -12.40 9.68
CA GLY A 365 -17.73 -11.52 10.55
C GLY A 365 -18.01 -10.05 10.29
N PRO A 366 -17.16 -9.15 10.84
CA PRO A 366 -17.39 -7.73 10.77
C PRO A 366 -17.20 -7.21 9.35
N LEU A 367 -18.12 -6.36 8.92
CA LEU A 367 -17.99 -5.55 7.72
C LEU A 367 -17.47 -4.17 8.12
N ILE A 368 -16.30 -3.78 7.63
CA ILE A 368 -15.73 -2.46 7.86
C ILE A 368 -15.71 -1.71 6.53
N ALA A 369 -16.57 -0.72 6.39
CA ALA A 369 -16.63 0.16 5.24
C ALA A 369 -15.87 1.46 5.51
N VAL A 370 -14.87 1.75 4.69
CA VAL A 370 -14.08 2.98 4.71
C VAL A 370 -14.47 3.81 3.49
N LEU A 371 -15.12 4.95 3.72
CA LEU A 371 -15.96 5.63 2.73
C LEU A 371 -15.63 7.13 2.63
N GLY A 372 -15.90 7.73 1.47
CA GLY A 372 -15.91 9.18 1.29
C GLY A 372 -17.26 9.81 1.66
N THR A 373 -17.58 10.96 1.06
CA THR A 373 -18.91 11.58 1.19
C THR A 373 -19.98 10.73 0.51
N LEU A 374 -21.05 10.44 1.23
CA LEU A 374 -22.19 9.69 0.70
C LEU A 374 -23.34 10.62 0.33
N THR A 375 -24.02 10.31 -0.78
CA THR A 375 -25.34 10.87 -1.06
C THR A 375 -26.41 10.17 -0.21
N ILE A 376 -27.61 10.76 -0.09
CA ILE A 376 -28.72 10.14 0.64
C ILE A 376 -29.13 8.80 0.01
N ALA A 377 -29.12 8.71 -1.33
CA ALA A 377 -29.43 7.48 -2.04
C ALA A 377 -28.41 6.37 -1.74
N GLU A 378 -27.12 6.70 -1.78
CA GLU A 378 -26.04 5.77 -1.44
C GLU A 378 -26.10 5.32 0.02
N ALA A 379 -26.39 6.25 0.95
CA ALA A 379 -26.55 5.91 2.36
C ALA A 379 -27.71 4.93 2.58
N ARG A 380 -28.81 5.03 1.81
CA ARG A 380 -29.91 4.04 1.86
C ARG A 380 -29.52 2.69 1.28
N ALA A 381 -28.80 2.68 0.15
CA ALA A 381 -28.31 1.45 -0.46
C ALA A 381 -27.35 0.71 0.49
N LEU A 382 -26.40 1.42 1.09
CA LEU A 382 -25.49 0.88 2.08
C LEU A 382 -26.21 0.43 3.36
N ALA A 383 -27.21 1.19 3.82
CA ALA A 383 -28.04 0.83 4.97
C ALA A 383 -28.74 -0.53 4.78
N ALA A 384 -29.18 -0.84 3.56
CA ALA A 384 -29.83 -2.12 3.25
C ALA A 384 -28.91 -3.34 3.48
N LEU A 385 -27.59 -3.16 3.38
CA LEU A 385 -26.60 -4.23 3.57
C LEU A 385 -26.41 -4.64 5.04
N ALA A 386 -26.94 -3.87 6.00
CA ALA A 386 -26.88 -4.23 7.42
C ALA A 386 -27.69 -5.49 7.74
N GLY A 387 -28.77 -5.74 7.00
CA GLY A 387 -29.68 -6.86 7.25
C GLY A 387 -29.16 -8.22 6.78
N THR A 388 -28.04 -8.25 6.07
CA THR A 388 -27.51 -9.44 5.38
C THR A 388 -26.44 -10.21 6.16
N GLY A 389 -25.95 -9.72 7.32
CA GLY A 389 -24.82 -10.37 8.00
C GLY A 389 -24.49 -9.86 9.40
N GLY A 390 -23.22 -10.06 9.81
CA GLY A 390 -22.68 -9.69 11.13
C GLY A 390 -22.60 -8.18 11.42
N GLN A 391 -21.77 -7.78 12.39
CA GLN A 391 -21.60 -6.36 12.75
C GLN A 391 -21.11 -5.50 11.57
N ALA A 392 -21.73 -4.35 11.37
CA ALA A 392 -21.40 -3.43 10.27
C ALA A 392 -20.88 -2.08 10.80
N PHE A 393 -19.67 -1.72 10.39
CA PHE A 393 -18.96 -0.51 10.77
C PHE A 393 -18.74 0.38 9.55
N ALA A 394 -18.96 1.68 9.68
CA ALA A 394 -18.66 2.64 8.63
C ALA A 394 -17.81 3.81 9.16
N LEU A 395 -16.70 4.08 8.50
CA LEU A 395 -15.83 5.22 8.70
C LEU A 395 -15.93 6.15 7.49
N LEU A 396 -16.46 7.35 7.70
CA LEU A 396 -16.68 8.36 6.67
C LEU A 396 -15.58 9.43 6.75
N ALA A 397 -14.66 9.47 5.80
CA ALA A 397 -13.65 10.51 5.68
C ALA A 397 -14.21 11.68 4.87
N VAL A 398 -14.66 12.73 5.55
CA VAL A 398 -15.38 13.87 4.95
C VAL A 398 -14.74 15.19 5.35
N GLY A 399 -14.74 16.18 4.44
CA GLY A 399 -14.16 17.50 4.73
C GLY A 399 -14.86 18.24 5.89
N ALA A 400 -16.16 17.99 6.09
CA ALA A 400 -16.92 18.52 7.22
C ALA A 400 -17.95 17.47 7.71
N PRO A 401 -17.84 16.97 8.96
CA PRO A 401 -18.75 15.96 9.51
C PRO A 401 -20.23 16.39 9.51
N GLY A 402 -20.50 17.70 9.51
CA GLY A 402 -21.85 18.26 9.46
C GLY A 402 -22.62 17.91 8.18
N VAL A 403 -21.93 17.71 7.06
CA VAL A 403 -22.53 17.40 5.76
C VAL A 403 -23.08 15.97 5.71
N ALA A 404 -22.45 15.04 6.45
CA ALA A 404 -22.84 13.64 6.49
C ALA A 404 -23.94 13.33 7.51
N ARG A 405 -24.48 14.32 8.24
CA ARG A 405 -25.41 14.09 9.37
C ARG A 405 -26.62 13.23 9.02
N GLU A 406 -27.26 13.49 7.88
CA GLU A 406 -28.46 12.75 7.47
C GLU A 406 -28.11 11.31 7.06
N GLY A 407 -27.04 11.12 6.29
CA GLY A 407 -26.54 9.78 5.94
C GLY A 407 -26.12 8.96 7.16
N ILE A 408 -25.44 9.58 8.14
CA ILE A 408 -25.06 8.94 9.41
C ILE A 408 -26.31 8.48 10.17
N ARG A 409 -27.36 9.30 10.23
CA ARG A 409 -28.64 8.92 10.88
C ARG A 409 -29.29 7.73 10.19
N LEU A 410 -29.32 7.71 8.86
CA LEU A 410 -29.88 6.59 8.09
C LEU A 410 -29.13 5.29 8.36
N LEU A 411 -27.81 5.31 8.31
CA LEU A 411 -26.97 4.14 8.57
C LEU A 411 -27.12 3.64 10.01
N ARG A 412 -27.10 4.54 11.01
CA ARG A 412 -27.30 4.17 12.42
C ARG A 412 -28.68 3.57 12.67
N ASN A 413 -29.72 4.09 12.04
CA ASN A 413 -31.08 3.53 12.15
C ASN A 413 -31.17 2.11 11.56
N ALA A 414 -30.32 1.79 10.58
CA ALA A 414 -30.22 0.45 10.00
C ALA A 414 -29.29 -0.50 10.79
N GLY A 415 -28.70 -0.04 11.89
CA GLY A 415 -27.83 -0.86 12.76
C GLY A 415 -26.33 -0.71 12.52
N TRP A 416 -25.89 0.18 11.61
CA TRP A 416 -24.48 0.45 11.42
C TRP A 416 -23.87 1.26 12.57
N GLN A 417 -22.67 0.90 12.99
CA GLN A 417 -21.83 1.76 13.84
C GLN A 417 -21.03 2.71 12.94
N VAL A 418 -21.35 4.01 13.01
CA VAL A 418 -20.83 5.01 12.08
C VAL A 418 -20.08 6.12 12.79
N ALA A 419 -18.84 6.37 12.37
CA ALA A 419 -18.07 7.54 12.74
C ALA A 419 -17.69 8.35 11.49
N ALA A 420 -17.83 9.67 11.57
CA ALA A 420 -17.43 10.59 10.50
C ALA A 420 -16.30 11.47 10.99
N VAL A 421 -15.23 11.53 10.21
CA VAL A 421 -13.96 12.13 10.58
C VAL A 421 -13.44 13.01 9.45
N THR A 422 -12.59 13.97 9.81
CA THR A 422 -11.84 14.75 8.83
C THR A 422 -10.54 14.03 8.46
N PRO A 423 -9.95 14.30 7.28
CA PRO A 423 -8.65 13.73 6.90
C PRO A 423 -7.51 14.02 7.90
N ASP A 424 -7.64 15.07 8.71
CA ASP A 424 -6.67 15.42 9.76
C ASP A 424 -6.80 14.58 11.04
N THR A 425 -7.90 13.83 11.19
CA THR A 425 -8.16 13.02 12.39
C THR A 425 -7.22 11.81 12.38
N PRO A 426 -6.42 11.53 13.42
CA PRO A 426 -5.58 10.34 13.43
C PRO A 426 -6.40 9.05 13.34
N VAL A 427 -5.95 8.11 12.50
CA VAL A 427 -6.61 6.81 12.27
C VAL A 427 -6.93 6.04 13.57
N PRO A 428 -6.00 5.92 14.56
CA PRO A 428 -6.32 5.23 15.82
C PRO A 428 -7.44 5.91 16.63
N VAL A 429 -7.56 7.24 16.54
CA VAL A 429 -8.62 8.00 17.21
C VAL A 429 -9.96 7.73 16.53
N ALA A 430 -9.99 7.74 15.19
CA ALA A 430 -11.19 7.41 14.42
C ALA A 430 -11.69 5.98 14.72
N TRP A 431 -10.77 5.02 14.86
CA TRP A 431 -11.10 3.64 15.23
C TRP A 431 -11.80 3.57 16.60
N SER A 432 -11.25 4.26 17.61
CA SER A 432 -11.86 4.28 18.96
C SER A 432 -13.27 4.88 19.02
N MET A 433 -13.65 5.70 18.03
CA MET A 433 -15.01 6.24 17.94
C MET A 433 -16.05 5.17 17.57
N LEU A 434 -15.63 4.06 16.95
CA LEU A 434 -16.52 2.93 16.64
C LEU A 434 -16.89 2.16 17.91
N ASP A 435 -15.95 2.01 18.84
CA ASP A 435 -16.16 1.30 20.12
C ASP A 435 -17.03 2.08 21.10
N ALA A 436 -16.98 3.41 21.06
CA ALA A 436 -17.71 4.28 21.99
C ALA A 436 -19.23 4.38 21.72
N LEU A 437 -19.72 3.82 20.60
CA LEU A 437 -21.13 3.86 20.24
C LEU A 437 -21.85 2.64 20.85
N PRO A 438 -22.81 2.83 21.78
CA PRO A 438 -23.51 1.71 22.38
C PRO A 438 -24.18 0.87 21.28
N ALA A 439 -23.91 -0.44 21.28
CA ALA A 439 -24.62 -1.39 20.45
C ALA A 439 -26.12 -1.16 20.63
N GLY A 440 -26.79 -0.76 19.56
CA GLY A 440 -28.21 -0.43 19.60
C GLY A 440 -28.98 -1.62 20.17
N ARG A 441 -29.56 -1.43 21.37
CA ARG A 441 -30.56 -2.35 21.91
C ARG A 441 -31.69 -2.40 20.88
N ALA A 442 -31.89 -3.54 20.22
CA ALA A 442 -33.11 -3.78 19.44
C ALA A 442 -34.31 -3.38 20.30
N PRO A 443 -35.34 -2.68 19.76
CA PRO A 443 -36.53 -2.35 20.53
C PRO A 443 -37.16 -3.66 20.99
N GLY A 444 -36.98 -3.96 22.27
CA GLY A 444 -37.46 -5.17 22.90
C GLY A 444 -38.97 -5.25 22.78
N THR A 445 -39.42 -6.35 22.19
CA THR A 445 -40.74 -6.92 22.32
C THR A 445 -41.29 -6.70 23.74
N SER A 446 -42.44 -6.03 23.79
CA SER A 446 -43.38 -5.89 24.92
C SER A 446 -42.94 -6.49 26.26
N ALA A 447 -42.73 -5.63 27.25
CA ALA A 447 -42.77 -6.04 28.65
C ALA A 447 -44.09 -6.78 28.95
N PRO A 448 -44.07 -7.89 29.72
CA PRO A 448 -45.30 -8.54 30.14
C PRO A 448 -46.07 -7.58 31.07
N VAL A 449 -47.34 -7.38 30.74
CA VAL A 449 -48.33 -6.67 31.54
C VAL A 449 -48.33 -7.26 32.95
N GLN A 450 -48.02 -6.44 33.97
CA GLN A 450 -48.26 -6.83 35.36
C GLN A 450 -49.78 -6.90 35.59
N PRO A 451 -50.30 -7.97 36.23
CA PRO A 451 -51.70 -8.00 36.59
C PRO A 451 -51.98 -7.01 37.72
N VAL A 452 -53.01 -6.20 37.52
CA VAL A 452 -53.62 -5.31 38.52
C VAL A 452 -54.09 -6.16 39.71
N PRO A 453 -53.67 -5.87 40.96
CA PRO A 453 -54.27 -6.52 42.12
C PRO A 453 -55.68 -5.96 42.33
N ALA A 454 -56.66 -6.86 42.30
CA ALA A 454 -58.05 -6.58 42.64
C ALA A 454 -58.16 -6.01 44.06
N GLY A 455 -58.90 -4.91 44.19
CA GLY A 455 -59.25 -4.33 45.47
C GLY A 455 -60.06 -5.29 46.33
N GLY A 456 -59.66 -5.42 47.59
CA GLY A 456 -60.45 -5.99 48.68
C GLY A 456 -60.72 -4.91 49.75
N PRO A 457 -61.90 -4.91 50.40
CA PRO A 457 -62.44 -3.73 51.07
C PRO A 457 -61.99 -3.59 52.53
N GLY A 458 -61.90 -2.33 52.98
CA GLY A 458 -62.35 -1.82 54.27
C GLY A 458 -61.83 -2.48 55.56
N ALA A 459 -60.97 -1.77 56.28
CA ALA A 459 -60.87 -1.89 57.73
C ALA A 459 -60.69 -0.50 58.36
N ALA A 460 -61.56 -0.22 59.33
CA ALA A 460 -61.76 1.04 60.02
C ALA A 460 -60.52 1.55 60.77
N GLY A 461 -60.28 2.86 60.67
CA GLY A 461 -59.38 3.59 61.54
C GLY A 461 -59.95 3.70 62.95
N GLY A 462 -59.17 3.25 63.93
CA GLY A 462 -59.41 3.46 65.35
C GLY A 462 -58.45 4.50 65.93
N ARG A 463 -59.04 5.49 66.60
CA ARG A 463 -58.51 6.35 67.69
C ARG A 463 -57.36 7.32 67.35
N ARG A 464 -57.66 8.61 67.35
CA ARG A 464 -57.71 9.46 68.55
C ARG A 464 -58.45 10.77 68.28
#